data_AF-A0A329QX50-F1
#
_entry.id   AF-A0A329QX50-F1
#
_cell.length_a   1.000
_cell.length_b   1.000
_cell.length_c   1.000
_cell.angle_alpha   90.00
_cell.angle_beta   90.00
_cell.angle_gamma   90.00
#
_symmetry.space_group_name_H-M   'P 1'
#
loop_
_entity.id
_entity.type
_entity.pdbx_description
1 polymer ?
#
loop_
_entity_poly.entity_id
_entity_poly.type
_entity_poly.pdbx_seq_one_letter_code
_entity_poly.pdbx_strand_id
1 'polypeptide(L)'
;MTDRHEKIKHYLDQLCSQVKAREVHTDLRDEFGNHMEEMMLDKEQEGLSQEEAAAYAIEQMGDPAVVGKSMHRLHRHRMHWGLLVGLIGLATVSLLLMWIFTTNVTDEKYHPLYRGHVVYTVIGVMMMLFFIYFDYRKLKRAAWWNYILLNVMLWISPMITTDFYGNSRYWSLFGLTIDLTTASVWILPIAIGAIMLDKLRANCNMQSILTYTAMVALPVVLLFQMSDWVRMFLFGTMSIILFGWLTRKWLYTVVGAAITGSIFLLLLFFADQNGRLKRLSVVLNLQDDPNGSGYSNNSIIEVIRSSGWWGNGVNTTFDMFKTSYYNYPGVLLIDVFGWSAGILLLVGIIWFVASMVKTLPRIRDDFGRMIIVSITAVFALQIIYSLAMTTGKVPILSISFPFIGYGNHLMFDYAMLGLLLGIYRRKDTISKRNEEIRQKVDADPMTSS
;
A
#
# COMPACT_ATOMS: atom_id res chain seq x y z
N MET A 1 -24.08 -30.29 -0.08
CA MET A 1 -24.20 -30.43 1.38
C MET A 1 -24.81 -31.79 1.61
N THR A 2 -23.97 -32.82 1.75
CA THR A 2 -24.38 -34.14 2.24
C THR A 2 -24.90 -33.95 3.66
N ASP A 3 -26.05 -34.54 3.97
CA ASP A 3 -26.68 -34.43 5.29
C ASP A 3 -25.82 -35.21 6.29
N ARG A 4 -25.01 -34.49 7.08
CA ARG A 4 -24.08 -35.10 8.03
C ARG A 4 -24.84 -35.63 9.23
N HIS A 5 -24.39 -36.79 9.75
CA HIS A 5 -24.95 -37.36 10.98
C HIS A 5 -25.02 -36.32 12.11
N GLU A 6 -26.16 -36.25 12.80
CA GLU A 6 -26.47 -35.19 13.77
C GLU A 6 -25.40 -35.02 14.89
N LYS A 7 -24.85 -36.13 15.39
CA LYS A 7 -23.77 -36.14 16.40
C LYS A 7 -22.49 -35.46 15.91
N ILE A 8 -22.10 -35.67 14.64
CA ILE A 8 -20.94 -35.00 14.03
C ILE A 8 -21.20 -33.50 13.90
N LYS A 9 -22.40 -33.12 13.46
CA LYS A 9 -22.78 -31.72 13.31
C LYS A 9 -22.68 -30.99 14.64
N HIS A 10 -23.19 -31.59 15.72
CA HIS A 10 -23.08 -31.04 17.07
C HIS A 10 -21.62 -30.93 17.55
N TYR A 11 -20.79 -31.95 17.29
CA TYR A 11 -19.34 -31.91 17.58
C TYR A 11 -18.65 -30.74 16.87
N LEU A 12 -18.89 -30.58 15.57
CA LEU A 12 -18.31 -29.50 14.77
C LEU A 12 -18.80 -28.12 15.20
N ASP A 13 -20.07 -27.99 15.62
CA ASP A 13 -20.63 -26.75 16.17
C ASP A 13 -19.93 -26.37 17.48
N GLN A 14 -19.72 -27.33 18.40
CA GLN A 14 -18.98 -27.10 19.64
C GLN A 14 -17.52 -26.73 19.39
N LEU A 15 -16.83 -27.43 18.48
CA LEU A 15 -15.46 -27.12 18.09
C LEU A 15 -15.35 -25.70 17.52
N CYS A 16 -16.22 -25.34 16.57
CA CYS A 16 -16.23 -24.01 15.94
C CYS A 16 -16.56 -22.91 16.94
N SER A 17 -17.38 -23.18 17.97
CA SER A 17 -17.72 -22.20 19.01
C SER A 17 -16.49 -21.69 19.77
N GLN A 18 -15.43 -22.50 19.86
CA GLN A 18 -14.16 -22.12 20.52
C GLN A 18 -13.25 -21.27 19.62
N VAL A 19 -13.49 -21.26 18.30
CA VAL A 19 -12.64 -20.57 17.32
C VAL A 19 -13.21 -19.18 17.01
N LYS A 20 -12.55 -18.11 17.48
CA LYS A 20 -13.02 -16.73 17.20
C LYS A 20 -12.96 -16.32 15.73
N ALA A 21 -12.07 -16.93 14.94
CA ALA A 21 -11.91 -16.62 13.53
C ALA A 21 -13.01 -17.28 12.69
N ARG A 22 -14.16 -16.62 12.60
CA ARG A 22 -15.34 -17.11 11.86
C ARG A 22 -15.07 -17.40 10.38
N GLU A 23 -14.10 -16.73 9.78
CA GLU A 23 -13.70 -16.92 8.39
C GLU A 23 -13.11 -18.31 8.09
N VAL A 24 -12.71 -19.08 9.12
CA VAL A 24 -12.16 -20.44 8.98
C VAL A 24 -13.20 -21.50 9.35
N HIS A 25 -14.39 -21.11 9.84
CA HIS A 25 -15.40 -22.07 10.32
C HIS A 25 -15.87 -23.02 9.23
N THR A 26 -16.07 -22.52 8.01
CA THR A 26 -16.45 -23.36 6.87
C THR A 26 -15.37 -24.39 6.57
N ASP A 27 -14.11 -23.95 6.48
CA ASP A 27 -12.99 -24.84 6.15
C ASP A 27 -12.75 -25.88 7.26
N LEU A 28 -12.85 -25.48 8.54
CA LEU A 28 -12.72 -26.40 9.68
C LEU A 28 -13.86 -27.43 9.69
N ARG A 29 -15.09 -27.01 9.40
CA ARG A 29 -16.22 -27.92 9.28
C ARG A 29 -15.97 -28.92 8.15
N ASP A 30 -15.53 -28.46 7.00
CA ASP A 30 -15.28 -29.31 5.84
C ASP A 30 -14.16 -30.32 6.13
N GLU A 31 -12.98 -29.87 6.59
CA GLU A 31 -11.80 -30.72 6.88
C GLU A 31 -12.10 -31.76 7.96
N PHE A 32 -12.53 -31.33 9.15
CA PHE A 32 -12.79 -32.26 10.25
C PHE A 32 -14.02 -33.14 9.97
N GLY A 33 -15.05 -32.59 9.33
CA GLY A 33 -16.22 -33.40 9.01
C GLY A 33 -15.96 -34.44 7.94
N ASN A 34 -15.17 -34.14 6.91
CA ASN A 34 -14.78 -35.12 5.90
C ASN A 34 -13.91 -36.22 6.51
N HIS A 35 -12.98 -35.87 7.40
CA HIS A 35 -12.15 -36.86 8.09
C HIS A 35 -12.98 -37.76 9.02
N MET A 36 -13.96 -37.21 9.71
CA MET A 36 -14.90 -38.00 10.52
C MET A 36 -15.80 -38.90 9.68
N GLU A 37 -16.28 -38.42 8.52
CA GLU A 37 -17.05 -39.24 7.57
C GLU A 37 -16.20 -40.39 7.02
N GLU A 38 -14.94 -40.16 6.69
CA GLU A 38 -14.01 -41.20 6.24
C GLU A 38 -13.79 -42.27 7.31
N MET A 39 -13.55 -41.87 8.57
CA MET A 39 -13.46 -42.80 9.70
C MET A 39 -14.75 -43.60 9.93
N MET A 40 -15.92 -42.98 9.71
CA MET A 40 -17.19 -43.68 9.82
C MET A 40 -17.36 -44.73 8.73
N LEU A 41 -17.08 -44.38 7.48
CA LEU A 41 -17.19 -45.29 6.35
C LEU A 41 -16.29 -46.53 6.53
N ASP A 42 -15.08 -46.35 7.06
CA ASP A 42 -14.17 -47.46 7.37
C ASP A 42 -14.78 -48.42 8.41
N LYS A 43 -15.43 -47.89 9.45
CA LYS A 43 -16.07 -48.71 10.49
C LYS A 43 -17.39 -49.33 10.07
N GLU A 44 -18.15 -48.68 9.22
CA GLU A 44 -19.34 -49.26 8.60
C GLU A 44 -18.97 -50.46 7.70
N GLN A 45 -17.83 -50.41 7.01
CA GLN A 45 -17.30 -51.55 6.24
C GLN A 45 -16.84 -52.71 7.12
N GLU A 46 -16.37 -52.44 8.33
CA GLU A 46 -16.08 -53.45 9.36
C GLU A 46 -17.35 -54.04 9.99
N GLY A 47 -18.54 -53.55 9.62
CA GLY A 47 -19.84 -54.06 10.04
C GLY A 47 -20.46 -53.35 11.25
N LEU A 48 -19.91 -52.21 11.68
CA LEU A 48 -20.52 -51.40 12.74
C LEU A 48 -21.76 -50.65 12.23
N SER A 49 -22.71 -50.39 13.13
CA SER A 49 -23.84 -49.53 12.82
C SER A 49 -23.40 -48.07 12.65
N GLN A 50 -24.19 -47.29 11.90
CA GLN A 50 -23.91 -45.87 11.63
C GLN A 50 -23.74 -45.05 12.93
N GLU A 51 -24.50 -45.38 13.99
CA GLU A 51 -24.39 -44.70 15.28
C GLU A 51 -23.12 -45.04 16.04
N GLU A 52 -22.68 -46.29 15.99
CA GLU A 52 -21.45 -46.76 16.64
C GLU A 52 -20.22 -46.22 15.90
N ALA A 53 -20.27 -46.20 14.56
CA ALA A 53 -19.25 -45.58 13.72
C ALA A 53 -19.11 -44.08 14.03
N ALA A 54 -20.23 -43.36 14.20
CA ALA A 54 -20.22 -41.94 14.57
C ALA A 54 -19.64 -41.70 15.97
N ALA A 55 -19.97 -42.56 16.95
CA ALA A 55 -19.40 -42.49 18.29
C ALA A 55 -17.88 -42.73 18.27
N TYR A 56 -17.42 -43.73 17.51
CA TYR A 56 -16.01 -44.03 17.31
C TYR A 56 -15.26 -42.83 16.69
N ALA A 57 -15.81 -42.23 15.63
CA ALA A 57 -15.19 -41.07 14.98
C ALA A 57 -15.06 -39.86 15.93
N ILE A 58 -16.05 -39.64 16.81
CA ILE A 58 -15.97 -38.58 17.84
C ILE A 58 -14.91 -38.91 18.88
N GLU A 59 -14.83 -40.15 19.35
CA GLU A 59 -13.84 -40.59 20.32
C GLU A 59 -12.41 -40.42 19.82
N GLN A 60 -12.14 -40.79 18.56
CA GLN A 60 -10.83 -40.61 17.92
C GLN A 60 -10.43 -39.14 17.78
N MET A 61 -11.40 -38.25 17.60
CA MET A 61 -11.17 -36.80 17.49
C MET A 61 -10.90 -36.14 18.85
N GLY A 62 -11.35 -36.77 19.94
CA GLY A 62 -11.17 -36.28 21.30
C GLY A 62 -12.19 -35.20 21.71
N ASP A 63 -11.85 -34.40 22.72
CA ASP A 63 -12.75 -33.37 23.25
C ASP A 63 -12.86 -32.16 22.28
N PRO A 64 -14.07 -31.81 21.79
CA PRO A 64 -14.27 -30.70 20.86
C PRO A 64 -13.80 -29.36 21.43
N ALA A 65 -13.85 -29.17 22.76
CA ALA A 65 -13.39 -27.95 23.40
C ALA A 65 -11.86 -27.81 23.35
N VAL A 66 -11.13 -28.92 23.56
CA VAL A 66 -9.66 -28.95 23.50
C VAL A 66 -9.19 -28.75 22.07
N VAL A 67 -9.77 -29.50 21.13
CA VAL A 67 -9.46 -29.36 19.70
C VAL A 67 -9.80 -27.95 19.22
N GLY A 68 -10.96 -27.42 19.59
CA GLY A 68 -11.38 -26.05 19.26
C GLY A 68 -10.43 -24.97 19.80
N LYS A 69 -9.95 -25.09 21.04
CA LYS A 69 -8.93 -24.18 21.61
C LYS A 69 -7.60 -24.26 20.85
N SER A 70 -7.18 -25.46 20.45
CA SER A 70 -5.97 -25.64 19.64
C SER A 70 -6.11 -24.96 18.27
N MET A 71 -7.25 -25.13 17.61
CA MET A 71 -7.56 -24.49 16.33
C MET A 71 -7.67 -22.96 16.47
N HIS A 72 -8.20 -22.46 17.59
CA HIS A 72 -8.21 -21.03 17.89
C HIS A 72 -6.80 -20.46 18.00
N ARG A 73 -5.88 -21.17 18.67
CA ARG A 73 -4.48 -20.74 18.81
C ARG A 73 -3.75 -20.67 17.46
N LEU A 74 -4.03 -21.62 16.57
CA LEU A 74 -3.47 -21.65 15.22
C LEU A 74 -4.00 -20.52 14.34
N HIS A 75 -5.31 -20.27 14.37
CA HIS A 75 -5.99 -19.29 13.50
C HIS A 75 -6.24 -17.93 14.19
N ARG A 76 -5.46 -17.58 15.22
CA ARG A 76 -5.64 -16.31 15.93
C ARG A 76 -5.12 -15.15 15.09
N HIS A 77 -5.94 -14.13 14.90
CA HIS A 77 -5.53 -12.86 14.30
C HIS A 77 -4.35 -12.22 15.06
N ARG A 78 -3.28 -11.86 14.35
CA ARG A 78 -2.08 -11.21 14.95
C ARG A 78 -1.86 -9.82 14.38
N MET A 79 -1.75 -8.82 15.24
CA MET A 79 -1.43 -7.45 14.81
C MET A 79 0.09 -7.22 14.78
N HIS A 80 0.57 -6.45 13.80
CA HIS A 80 1.98 -6.04 13.75
C HIS A 80 2.20 -4.76 14.57
N TRP A 81 2.29 -4.90 15.90
CA TRP A 81 2.39 -3.77 16.83
C TRP A 81 3.53 -2.79 16.53
N GLY A 82 4.68 -3.27 16.04
CA GLY A 82 5.77 -2.38 15.63
C GLY A 82 5.38 -1.38 14.54
N LEU A 83 4.59 -1.78 13.55
CA LEU A 83 4.16 -0.88 12.48
C LEU A 83 3.16 0.17 13.01
N LEU A 84 2.29 -0.22 13.94
CA LEU A 84 1.37 0.72 14.59
C LEU A 84 2.11 1.74 15.46
N VAL A 85 3.09 1.30 16.26
CA VAL A 85 3.89 2.21 17.09
C VAL A 85 4.70 3.16 16.21
N GLY A 86 5.33 2.65 15.15
CA GLY A 86 6.05 3.48 14.18
C GLY A 86 5.14 4.52 13.52
N LEU A 87 3.95 4.11 13.10
CA LEU A 87 2.94 5.02 12.54
C LEU A 87 2.52 6.11 13.52
N ILE A 88 2.22 5.75 14.77
CA ILE A 88 1.84 6.73 15.80
C ILE A 88 2.97 7.75 15.97
N GLY A 89 4.23 7.30 16.04
CA GLY A 89 5.39 8.19 16.09
C GLY A 89 5.46 9.14 14.89
N LEU A 90 5.31 8.63 13.67
CA LEU A 90 5.31 9.46 12.45
C LEU A 90 4.15 10.45 12.43
N ALA A 91 2.95 10.03 12.84
CA ALA A 91 1.76 10.88 12.93
C ALA A 91 1.92 11.98 13.99
N THR A 92 2.53 11.68 15.14
CA THR A 92 2.83 12.68 16.17
C THR A 92 3.83 13.71 15.66
N VAL A 93 4.91 13.27 15.00
CA VAL A 93 5.88 14.18 14.36
C VAL A 93 5.21 15.03 13.29
N SER A 94 4.36 14.43 12.46
CA SER A 94 3.57 15.13 11.43
C SER A 94 2.73 16.27 11.99
N LEU A 95 1.92 16.00 13.02
CA LEU A 95 1.07 17.00 13.66
C LEU A 95 1.89 18.07 14.37
N LEU A 96 2.97 17.68 15.06
CA LEU A 96 3.88 18.60 15.74
C LEU A 96 4.52 19.59 14.75
N LEU A 97 5.09 19.08 13.64
CA LEU A 97 5.71 19.91 12.62
C LEU A 97 4.72 20.87 11.98
N MET A 98 3.51 20.39 11.67
CA MET A 98 2.48 21.24 11.10
C MET A 98 2.05 22.34 12.07
N TRP A 99 1.89 22.00 13.36
CA TRP A 99 1.59 22.98 14.40
C TRP A 99 2.67 24.05 14.51
N ILE A 100 3.95 23.65 14.58
CA ILE A 100 5.11 24.57 14.62
C ILE A 100 5.13 25.47 13.39
N PHE A 101 4.96 24.91 12.19
CA PHE A 101 4.91 25.70 10.96
C PHE A 101 3.78 26.74 11.02
N THR A 102 2.55 26.32 11.31
CA THR A 102 1.39 27.23 11.28
C THR A 102 1.37 28.26 12.40
N THR A 103 2.11 28.06 13.49
CA THR A 103 2.20 29.04 14.58
C THR A 103 3.28 30.09 14.36
N ASN A 104 4.32 29.75 13.59
CA ASN A 104 5.47 30.62 13.34
C ASN A 104 5.53 31.18 11.91
N VAL A 105 4.56 30.85 11.05
CA VAL A 105 4.43 31.43 9.71
C VAL A 105 3.87 32.85 9.79
N THR A 106 4.47 33.77 9.04
CA THR A 106 4.07 35.20 9.08
C THR A 106 2.79 35.50 8.32
N ASP A 107 2.48 34.69 7.30
CA ASP A 107 1.29 34.87 6.47
C ASP A 107 0.10 34.10 7.06
N GLU A 108 -0.93 34.85 7.46
CA GLU A 108 -2.11 34.30 8.13
C GLU A 108 -2.90 33.30 7.26
N LYS A 109 -2.72 33.34 5.93
CA LYS A 109 -3.36 32.41 4.99
C LYS A 109 -3.04 30.94 5.29
N TYR A 110 -1.92 30.66 5.96
CA TYR A 110 -1.45 29.31 6.26
C TYR A 110 -1.98 28.76 7.60
N HIS A 111 -2.53 29.60 8.50
CA HIS A 111 -3.06 29.12 9.80
C HIS A 111 -4.17 28.06 9.67
N PRO A 112 -5.13 28.14 8.72
CA PRO A 112 -6.18 27.13 8.59
C PRO A 112 -5.66 25.74 8.19
N LEU A 113 -4.43 25.64 7.68
CA LEU A 113 -3.86 24.37 7.22
C LEU A 113 -3.69 23.36 8.36
N TYR A 114 -3.44 23.81 9.60
CA TYR A 114 -3.35 22.89 10.74
C TYR A 114 -4.68 22.16 10.98
N ARG A 115 -5.80 22.89 10.93
CA ARG A 115 -7.14 22.30 11.05
C ARG A 115 -7.39 21.28 9.93
N GLY A 116 -7.03 21.62 8.69
CA GLY A 116 -7.12 20.70 7.56
C GLY A 116 -6.29 19.43 7.78
N HIS A 117 -5.05 19.57 8.23
CA HIS A 117 -4.12 18.46 8.50
C HIS A 117 -4.66 17.50 9.57
N VAL A 118 -5.22 18.04 10.65
CA VAL A 118 -5.89 17.26 11.70
C VAL A 118 -7.09 16.50 11.13
N VAL A 119 -7.94 17.17 10.33
CA VAL A 119 -9.12 16.52 9.71
C VAL A 119 -8.71 15.37 8.80
N TYR A 120 -7.73 15.56 7.91
CA TYR A 120 -7.23 14.50 7.03
C TYR A 120 -6.58 13.36 7.80
N THR A 121 -5.87 13.65 8.88
CA THR A 121 -5.28 12.63 9.76
C THR A 121 -6.37 11.80 10.46
N VAL A 122 -7.40 12.45 11.01
CA VAL A 122 -8.52 11.75 11.66
C VAL A 122 -9.29 10.88 10.67
N ILE A 123 -9.61 11.41 9.49
CA ILE A 123 -10.27 10.64 8.43
C ILE A 123 -9.38 9.46 7.98
N GLY A 124 -8.08 9.70 7.80
CA GLY A 124 -7.12 8.65 7.49
C GLY A 124 -7.10 7.54 8.53
N VAL A 125 -7.04 7.87 9.82
CA VAL A 125 -7.10 6.88 10.91
C VAL A 125 -8.42 6.10 10.89
N MET A 126 -9.56 6.75 10.63
CA MET A 126 -10.84 6.05 10.45
C MET A 126 -10.80 5.07 9.26
N MET A 127 -10.23 5.48 8.13
CA MET A 127 -10.04 4.59 6.97
C MET A 127 -9.10 3.43 7.29
N MET A 128 -8.00 3.68 8.01
CA MET A 128 -7.07 2.63 8.45
C MET A 128 -7.80 1.59 9.30
N LEU A 129 -8.56 2.02 10.30
CA LEU A 129 -9.34 1.14 11.16
C LEU A 129 -10.33 0.33 10.32
N PHE A 130 -11.03 0.94 9.37
CA PHE A 130 -11.91 0.22 8.45
C PHE A 130 -11.16 -0.86 7.66
N PHE A 131 -10.03 -0.51 7.02
CA PHE A 131 -9.29 -1.44 6.16
C PHE A 131 -8.57 -2.56 6.92
N ILE A 132 -8.26 -2.37 8.21
CA ILE A 132 -7.77 -3.45 9.08
C ILE A 132 -8.79 -4.59 9.17
N TYR A 133 -10.09 -4.28 9.20
CA TYR A 133 -11.16 -5.29 9.26
C TYR A 133 -11.71 -5.68 7.89
N PHE A 134 -11.49 -4.86 6.87
CA PHE A 134 -11.96 -5.11 5.52
C PHE A 134 -11.36 -6.39 4.91
N ASP A 135 -12.18 -7.25 4.30
CA ASP A 135 -11.71 -8.45 3.60
C ASP A 135 -11.10 -8.09 2.24
N TYR A 136 -9.78 -8.07 2.17
CA TYR A 136 -9.03 -7.70 0.97
C TYR A 136 -9.36 -8.58 -0.24
N ARG A 137 -9.85 -9.81 -0.06
CA ARG A 137 -10.27 -10.70 -1.17
C ARG A 137 -11.41 -10.10 -2.00
N LYS A 138 -12.20 -9.20 -1.41
CA LYS A 138 -13.22 -8.43 -2.14
C LYS A 138 -12.60 -7.51 -3.21
N LEU A 139 -11.36 -7.02 -3.02
CA LEU A 139 -10.66 -6.26 -4.06
C LEU A 139 -10.37 -7.12 -5.30
N LYS A 140 -10.06 -8.42 -5.13
CA LYS A 140 -9.86 -9.33 -6.27
C LYS A 140 -11.15 -9.48 -7.08
N ARG A 141 -12.30 -9.66 -6.40
CA ARG A 141 -13.62 -9.79 -7.05
C ARG A 141 -14.07 -8.49 -7.73
N ALA A 142 -13.78 -7.34 -7.12
CA ALA A 142 -14.14 -6.03 -7.63
C ALA A 142 -13.06 -5.42 -8.55
N ALA A 143 -12.03 -6.17 -8.95
CA ALA A 143 -10.85 -5.60 -9.60
C ALA A 143 -11.18 -4.90 -10.93
N TRP A 144 -12.02 -5.51 -11.77
CA TRP A 144 -12.50 -4.89 -13.02
C TRP A 144 -13.31 -3.63 -12.77
N TRP A 145 -14.20 -3.64 -11.77
CA TRP A 145 -14.97 -2.46 -11.38
C TRP A 145 -14.07 -1.32 -10.90
N ASN A 146 -13.10 -1.61 -10.03
CA ASN A 146 -12.13 -0.63 -9.55
C ASN A 146 -11.29 -0.04 -10.69
N TYR A 147 -10.84 -0.90 -11.62
CA TYR A 147 -10.06 -0.48 -12.79
C TYR A 147 -10.87 0.44 -13.71
N ILE A 148 -12.08 0.03 -14.11
CA ILE A 148 -12.92 0.81 -15.02
C ILE A 148 -13.36 2.11 -14.35
N LEU A 149 -13.85 2.05 -13.11
CA LEU A 149 -14.34 3.21 -12.38
C LEU A 149 -13.25 4.29 -12.27
N LEU A 150 -12.04 3.93 -11.83
CA LEU A 150 -10.98 4.92 -11.66
C LEU A 150 -10.48 5.49 -12.99
N ASN A 151 -10.39 4.69 -14.05
CA ASN A 151 -10.02 5.23 -15.37
C ASN A 151 -11.10 6.18 -15.90
N VAL A 152 -12.38 5.84 -15.74
CA VAL A 152 -13.50 6.73 -16.11
C VAL A 152 -13.45 8.02 -15.28
N MET A 153 -13.22 7.91 -13.96
CA MET A 153 -13.11 9.08 -13.10
C MET A 153 -11.90 9.97 -13.46
N LEU A 154 -10.75 9.38 -13.80
CA LEU A 154 -9.57 10.12 -14.29
C LEU A 154 -9.86 10.82 -15.63
N TRP A 155 -10.57 10.16 -16.54
CA TRP A 155 -10.96 10.74 -17.83
C TRP A 155 -11.94 11.90 -17.69
N ILE A 156 -12.92 11.79 -16.79
CA ILE A 156 -13.91 12.83 -16.53
C ILE A 156 -13.32 13.99 -15.71
N SER A 157 -12.33 13.72 -14.85
CA SER A 157 -11.82 14.69 -13.89
C SER A 157 -11.49 16.06 -14.49
N PRO A 158 -10.75 16.19 -15.60
CA PRO A 158 -10.44 17.50 -16.21
C PRO A 158 -11.67 18.33 -16.60
N MET A 159 -12.84 17.71 -16.78
CA MET A 159 -14.08 18.37 -17.18
C MET A 159 -14.88 18.94 -15.99
N ILE A 160 -14.65 18.42 -14.78
CA ILE A 160 -15.46 18.70 -13.58
C ILE A 160 -14.66 19.49 -12.52
N THR A 161 -13.34 19.38 -12.55
CA THR A 161 -12.49 19.98 -11.51
C THR A 161 -12.56 21.49 -11.46
N THR A 162 -12.51 22.02 -10.25
CA THR A 162 -12.30 23.45 -10.01
C THR A 162 -10.81 23.77 -10.13
N ASP A 163 -10.47 24.87 -10.79
CA ASP A 163 -9.09 25.32 -10.90
C ASP A 163 -8.55 25.69 -9.51
N PHE A 164 -7.70 24.82 -8.95
CA PHE A 164 -6.97 25.12 -7.72
C PHE A 164 -5.52 25.42 -8.09
N TYR A 165 -5.13 26.71 -8.00
CA TYR A 165 -3.79 27.18 -8.38
C TYR A 165 -3.36 26.79 -9.81
N GLY A 166 -4.29 26.87 -10.77
CA GLY A 166 -4.03 26.55 -12.18
C GLY A 166 -3.85 25.06 -12.49
N ASN A 167 -4.21 24.16 -11.55
CA ASN A 167 -4.24 22.71 -11.77
C ASN A 167 -5.66 22.15 -11.56
N SER A 168 -6.26 21.68 -12.64
CA SER A 168 -7.58 21.05 -12.73
C SER A 168 -7.54 19.57 -12.30
N ARG A 169 -7.19 19.32 -11.02
CA ARG A 169 -7.01 17.94 -10.49
C ARG A 169 -7.77 17.62 -9.20
N TYR A 170 -8.27 18.64 -8.49
CA TYR A 170 -8.87 18.46 -7.18
C TYR A 170 -10.40 18.45 -7.25
N TRP A 171 -11.00 17.43 -6.64
CA TRP A 171 -12.43 17.36 -6.43
C TRP A 171 -12.73 17.87 -5.02
N SER A 172 -13.46 18.98 -4.92
CA SER A 172 -13.89 19.51 -3.63
C SER A 172 -15.33 19.08 -3.37
N LEU A 173 -15.55 18.28 -2.32
CA LEU A 173 -16.86 17.79 -1.92
C LEU A 173 -17.02 17.97 -0.40
N PHE A 174 -18.08 18.66 0.03
CA PHE A 174 -18.38 18.92 1.45
C PHE A 174 -17.21 19.51 2.26
N GLY A 175 -16.38 20.36 1.64
CA GLY A 175 -15.20 20.96 2.28
C GLY A 175 -13.97 20.06 2.36
N LEU A 176 -14.03 18.85 1.80
CA LEU A 176 -12.89 17.95 1.63
C LEU A 176 -12.41 17.98 0.19
N THR A 177 -11.11 18.17 -0.01
CA THR A 177 -10.48 17.99 -1.33
C THR A 177 -9.95 16.58 -1.49
N ILE A 178 -10.33 15.92 -2.58
CA ILE A 178 -9.86 14.58 -2.95
C ILE A 178 -9.06 14.70 -4.25
N ASP A 179 -7.89 14.06 -4.28
CA ASP A 179 -7.04 13.96 -5.45
C ASP A 179 -7.14 12.54 -6.03
N LEU A 180 -7.87 12.41 -7.14
CA LEU A 180 -8.05 11.15 -7.86
C LEU A 180 -6.72 10.62 -8.42
N THR A 181 -5.78 11.50 -8.79
CA THR A 181 -4.48 11.08 -9.31
C THR A 181 -3.63 10.42 -8.23
N THR A 182 -3.77 10.86 -6.98
CA THR A 182 -3.12 10.20 -5.84
C THR A 182 -3.76 8.84 -5.56
N ALA A 183 -5.09 8.72 -5.63
CA ALA A 183 -5.79 7.44 -5.46
C ALA A 183 -5.37 6.40 -6.52
N SER A 184 -5.13 6.86 -7.75
CA SER A 184 -4.82 5.98 -8.89
C SER A 184 -3.46 5.27 -8.73
N VAL A 185 -2.46 5.92 -8.14
CA VAL A 185 -1.13 5.34 -7.85
C VAL A 185 -1.23 4.11 -6.94
N TRP A 186 -2.22 4.08 -6.05
CA TRP A 186 -2.44 2.97 -5.12
C TRP A 186 -3.35 1.89 -5.69
N ILE A 187 -4.53 2.30 -6.19
CA ILE A 187 -5.61 1.36 -6.48
C ILE A 187 -5.41 0.69 -7.84
N LEU A 188 -4.92 1.41 -8.86
CA LEU A 188 -4.79 0.84 -10.20
C LEU A 188 -3.74 -0.27 -10.29
N PRO A 189 -2.54 -0.17 -9.68
CA PRO A 189 -1.60 -1.30 -9.67
C PRO A 189 -2.20 -2.52 -8.96
N ILE A 190 -2.94 -2.33 -7.86
CA ILE A 190 -3.62 -3.43 -7.17
C ILE A 190 -4.70 -4.06 -8.06
N ALA A 191 -5.50 -3.25 -8.76
CA ALA A 191 -6.56 -3.73 -9.65
C ALA A 191 -5.98 -4.48 -10.87
N ILE A 192 -5.00 -3.90 -11.57
CA ILE A 192 -4.33 -4.53 -12.72
C ILE A 192 -3.64 -5.83 -12.27
N GLY A 193 -2.93 -5.78 -11.14
CA GLY A 193 -2.31 -6.94 -10.53
C GLY A 193 -3.34 -8.03 -10.24
N ALA A 194 -4.49 -7.70 -9.65
CA ALA A 194 -5.55 -8.66 -9.36
C ALA A 194 -6.13 -9.33 -10.62
N ILE A 195 -6.33 -8.57 -11.69
CA ILE A 195 -6.88 -9.04 -12.97
C ILE A 195 -5.87 -9.94 -13.69
N MET A 196 -4.58 -9.64 -13.59
CA MET A 196 -3.51 -10.31 -14.33
C MET A 196 -2.75 -11.35 -13.51
N LEU A 197 -2.99 -11.46 -12.20
CA LEU A 197 -2.25 -12.33 -11.28
C LEU A 197 -2.16 -13.78 -11.78
N ASP A 198 -3.31 -14.39 -12.04
CA ASP A 198 -3.39 -15.80 -12.39
C ASP A 198 -2.79 -16.04 -13.80
N LYS A 199 -3.02 -15.11 -14.75
CA LYS A 199 -2.51 -15.19 -16.12
C LYS A 199 -0.99 -15.06 -16.20
N LEU A 200 -0.41 -14.06 -15.53
CA LEU A 200 1.03 -13.78 -15.60
C LEU A 200 1.88 -14.79 -14.82
N ARG A 201 1.30 -15.40 -13.78
CA ARG A 201 1.99 -16.37 -12.94
C ARG A 201 1.95 -17.79 -13.50
N ALA A 202 0.85 -18.17 -14.15
CA ALA A 202 0.73 -19.48 -14.79
C ALA A 202 1.50 -19.53 -16.13
N ASN A 203 1.17 -18.63 -17.07
CA ASN A 203 1.77 -18.63 -18.41
C ASN A 203 2.01 -17.20 -18.91
N CYS A 204 3.25 -16.74 -18.76
CA CYS A 204 3.69 -15.44 -19.25
C CYS A 204 4.00 -15.50 -20.75
N ASN A 205 2.94 -15.42 -21.56
CA ASN A 205 2.95 -15.36 -23.02
C ASN A 205 3.00 -13.91 -23.52
N MET A 206 3.38 -13.69 -24.78
CA MET A 206 3.41 -12.36 -25.41
C MET A 206 2.05 -11.64 -25.30
N GLN A 207 0.93 -12.36 -25.46
CA GLN A 207 -0.42 -11.78 -25.29
C GLN A 207 -0.67 -11.29 -23.86
N SER A 208 -0.20 -12.02 -22.84
CA SER A 208 -0.34 -11.62 -21.43
C SER A 208 0.48 -10.36 -21.13
N ILE A 209 1.70 -10.27 -21.69
CA ILE A 209 2.54 -9.07 -21.60
C ILE A 209 1.87 -7.89 -22.30
N LEU A 210 1.38 -8.08 -23.53
CA LEU A 210 0.71 -7.02 -24.28
C LEU A 210 -0.55 -6.52 -23.57
N THR A 211 -1.34 -7.44 -23.00
CA THR A 211 -2.55 -7.10 -22.23
C THR A 211 -2.18 -6.29 -20.99
N TYR A 212 -1.16 -6.73 -20.24
CA TYR A 212 -0.68 -5.99 -19.06
C TYR A 212 -0.21 -4.58 -19.43
N THR A 213 0.63 -4.47 -20.47
CA THR A 213 1.13 -3.19 -20.97
C THR A 213 -0.01 -2.28 -21.43
N ALA A 214 -1.01 -2.80 -22.15
CA ALA A 214 -2.18 -2.01 -22.56
C ALA A 214 -2.98 -1.49 -21.35
N MET A 215 -3.16 -2.32 -20.31
CA MET A 215 -3.85 -1.91 -19.09
C MET A 215 -3.08 -0.85 -18.29
N VAL A 216 -1.75 -0.85 -18.35
CA VAL A 216 -0.92 0.18 -17.72
C VAL A 216 -0.86 1.45 -18.58
N ALA A 217 -0.86 1.31 -19.91
CA ALA A 217 -0.77 2.43 -20.84
C ALA A 217 -1.98 3.38 -20.72
N LEU A 218 -3.19 2.85 -20.54
CA LEU A 218 -4.39 3.66 -20.43
C LEU A 218 -4.31 4.69 -19.27
N PRO A 219 -4.08 4.31 -18.01
CA PRO A 219 -3.89 5.27 -16.92
C PRO A 219 -2.71 6.22 -17.13
N VAL A 220 -1.61 5.76 -17.74
CA VAL A 220 -0.45 6.62 -18.04
C VAL A 220 -0.85 7.75 -18.98
N VAL A 221 -1.60 7.44 -20.05
CA VAL A 221 -2.08 8.44 -21.00
C VAL A 221 -3.04 9.42 -20.32
N LEU A 222 -3.95 8.94 -19.47
CA LEU A 222 -4.88 9.81 -18.72
C LEU A 222 -4.12 10.75 -17.77
N LEU A 223 -3.14 10.24 -17.01
CA LEU A 223 -2.32 11.06 -16.11
C LEU A 223 -1.45 12.07 -16.88
N PHE A 224 -0.96 11.69 -18.05
CA PHE A 224 -0.25 12.60 -18.96
C PHE A 224 -1.14 13.75 -19.43
N GLN A 225 -2.38 13.46 -19.84
CA GLN A 225 -3.36 14.48 -20.24
C GLN A 225 -3.68 15.46 -19.11
N MET A 226 -3.72 14.98 -17.87
CA MET A 226 -3.87 15.83 -16.69
C MET A 226 -2.59 16.63 -16.32
N SER A 227 -1.51 16.50 -17.11
CA SER A 227 -0.21 17.09 -16.82
C SER A 227 0.35 16.71 -15.43
N ASP A 228 -0.03 15.54 -14.89
CA ASP A 228 0.48 15.04 -13.61
C ASP A 228 1.57 13.97 -13.80
N TRP A 229 2.73 14.48 -14.23
CA TRP A 229 3.92 13.69 -14.53
C TRP A 229 4.47 12.94 -13.32
N VAL A 230 4.26 13.48 -12.13
CA VAL A 230 4.75 12.89 -10.87
C VAL A 230 3.99 11.62 -10.56
N ARG A 231 2.63 11.67 -10.57
CA ARG A 231 1.82 10.46 -10.34
C ARG A 231 1.94 9.48 -11.50
N MET A 232 2.10 9.98 -12.73
CA MET A 232 2.41 9.13 -13.89
C MET A 232 3.71 8.34 -13.69
N PHE A 233 4.79 9.01 -13.26
CA PHE A 233 6.06 8.36 -12.97
C PHE A 233 5.93 7.33 -11.84
N LEU A 234 5.34 7.71 -10.70
CA LEU A 234 5.13 6.80 -9.57
C LEU A 234 4.30 5.56 -9.97
N PHE A 235 3.19 5.77 -10.67
CA PHE A 235 2.35 4.68 -11.18
C PHE A 235 3.09 3.78 -12.17
N GLY A 236 3.84 4.37 -13.10
CA GLY A 236 4.62 3.64 -14.11
C GLY A 236 5.71 2.77 -13.46
N THR A 237 6.53 3.36 -12.58
CA THR A 237 7.57 2.62 -11.83
C THR A 237 6.96 1.50 -11.00
N MET A 238 5.85 1.77 -10.31
CA MET A 238 5.15 0.78 -9.50
C MET A 238 4.61 -0.38 -10.35
N SER A 239 3.99 -0.08 -11.50
CA SER A 239 3.53 -1.10 -12.46
C SER A 239 4.69 -1.96 -12.98
N ILE A 240 5.87 -1.39 -13.24
CA ILE A 240 7.05 -2.17 -13.66
C ILE A 240 7.54 -3.11 -12.54
N ILE A 241 7.65 -2.60 -11.30
CA ILE A 241 8.03 -3.40 -10.13
C ILE A 241 7.05 -4.57 -9.97
N LEU A 242 5.75 -4.29 -10.09
CA LEU A 242 4.69 -5.29 -9.97
C LEU A 242 4.77 -6.34 -11.08
N PHE A 243 5.02 -5.94 -12.33
CA PHE A 243 5.21 -6.86 -13.45
C PHE A 243 6.38 -7.82 -13.21
N GLY A 244 7.52 -7.31 -12.73
CA GLY A 244 8.67 -8.15 -12.40
C GLY A 244 8.39 -9.12 -11.26
N TRP A 245 7.66 -8.67 -10.24
CA TRP A 245 7.23 -9.53 -9.14
C TRP A 245 6.26 -10.62 -9.60
N LEU A 246 5.29 -10.29 -10.45
CA LEU A 246 4.27 -11.20 -10.98
C LEU A 246 4.86 -12.28 -11.88
N THR A 247 5.75 -11.89 -12.80
CA THR A 247 6.31 -12.79 -13.82
C THR A 247 7.55 -13.54 -13.35
N ARG A 248 8.24 -13.03 -12.31
CA ARG A 248 9.60 -13.45 -11.89
C ARG A 248 10.67 -13.35 -13.00
N LYS A 249 10.35 -12.75 -14.16
CA LYS A 249 11.26 -12.60 -15.29
C LYS A 249 11.93 -11.23 -15.28
N TRP A 250 12.88 -11.05 -14.35
CA TRP A 250 13.53 -9.77 -14.07
C TRP A 250 14.17 -9.10 -15.31
N LEU A 251 14.66 -9.88 -16.28
CA LEU A 251 15.24 -9.35 -17.51
C LEU A 251 14.23 -8.52 -18.34
N TYR A 252 13.01 -9.03 -18.53
CA TYR A 252 11.96 -8.28 -19.23
C TYR A 252 11.53 -7.05 -18.44
N THR A 253 11.59 -7.10 -17.11
CA THR A 253 11.33 -5.95 -16.25
C THR A 253 12.37 -4.86 -16.44
N VAL A 254 13.66 -5.22 -16.52
CA VAL A 254 14.75 -4.27 -16.77
C VAL A 254 14.62 -3.65 -18.16
N VAL A 255 14.35 -4.46 -19.18
CA VAL A 255 14.11 -3.96 -20.54
C VAL A 255 12.89 -3.03 -20.59
N GLY A 256 11.79 -3.44 -19.95
CA GLY A 256 10.58 -2.60 -19.84
C GLY A 256 10.85 -1.28 -19.11
N ALA A 257 11.65 -1.30 -18.03
CA ALA A 257 12.07 -0.12 -17.31
C ALA A 257 12.92 0.83 -18.18
N ALA A 258 13.84 0.28 -18.97
CA ALA A 258 14.67 1.06 -19.89
C ALA A 258 13.82 1.72 -20.99
N ILE A 259 12.88 0.98 -21.59
CA ILE A 259 11.99 1.50 -22.63
C ILE A 259 11.07 2.59 -22.06
N THR A 260 10.38 2.31 -20.96
CA THR A 260 9.46 3.28 -20.33
C THR A 260 10.21 4.52 -19.82
N GLY A 261 11.41 4.36 -19.25
CA GLY A 261 12.27 5.47 -18.86
C GLY A 261 12.68 6.33 -20.06
N SER A 262 13.02 5.70 -21.20
CA SER A 262 13.37 6.40 -22.43
C SER A 262 12.18 7.17 -23.01
N ILE A 263 10.99 6.56 -23.03
CA ILE A 263 9.74 7.23 -23.44
C ILE A 263 9.43 8.40 -22.51
N PHE A 264 9.59 8.24 -21.21
CA PHE A 264 9.37 9.30 -20.23
C PHE A 264 10.31 10.49 -20.46
N LEU A 265 11.60 10.24 -20.70
CA LEU A 265 12.58 11.27 -21.04
C LEU A 265 12.25 11.97 -22.36
N LEU A 266 11.83 11.21 -23.37
CA LEU A 266 11.40 11.75 -24.66
C LEU A 266 10.17 12.64 -24.51
N LEU A 267 9.15 12.18 -23.78
CA LEU A 267 7.97 12.96 -23.47
C LEU A 267 8.35 14.24 -22.72
N LEU A 268 9.21 14.15 -21.70
CA LEU A 268 9.71 15.33 -20.99
C LEU A 268 10.40 16.31 -21.95
N PHE A 269 11.19 15.81 -22.91
CA PHE A 269 11.88 16.66 -23.87
C PHE A 269 10.91 17.41 -24.81
N PHE A 270 9.89 16.72 -25.33
CA PHE A 270 8.99 17.29 -26.34
C PHE A 270 7.75 18.00 -25.77
N ALA A 271 7.32 17.67 -24.55
CA ALA A 271 6.09 18.20 -23.95
C ALA A 271 6.32 19.08 -22.71
N ASP A 272 7.56 19.53 -22.46
CA ASP A 272 7.84 20.43 -21.35
C ASP A 272 7.41 21.87 -21.61
N GLN A 273 6.15 22.17 -21.28
CA GLN A 273 5.63 23.54 -21.30
C GLN A 273 5.86 24.28 -19.96
N ASN A 274 6.24 23.57 -18.89
CA ASN A 274 6.28 24.09 -17.52
C ASN A 274 7.72 24.27 -16.97
N GLY A 275 8.73 24.26 -17.84
CA GLY A 275 10.13 24.45 -17.45
C GLY A 275 10.68 23.34 -16.55
N ARG A 276 10.15 22.12 -16.64
CA ARG A 276 10.59 20.94 -15.89
C ARG A 276 11.98 20.48 -16.32
N LEU A 277 12.32 20.58 -17.60
CA LEU A 277 13.67 20.36 -18.12
C LEU A 277 14.64 21.40 -17.54
N LYS A 278 14.20 22.64 -17.36
CA LYS A 278 14.99 23.69 -16.70
C LYS A 278 15.24 23.36 -15.22
N ARG A 279 14.28 22.78 -14.51
CA ARG A 279 14.51 22.29 -13.13
C ARG A 279 15.49 21.12 -13.10
N LEU A 280 15.41 20.22 -14.07
CA LEU A 280 16.36 19.12 -14.20
C LEU A 280 17.78 19.61 -14.55
N SER A 281 17.91 20.59 -15.44
CA SER A 281 19.21 21.16 -15.83
C SER A 281 19.91 21.83 -14.66
N VAL A 282 19.16 22.56 -13.82
CA VAL A 282 19.71 23.19 -12.61
C VAL A 282 20.27 22.15 -11.64
N VAL A 283 19.54 21.06 -11.39
CA VAL A 283 19.98 20.02 -10.46
C VAL A 283 21.20 19.25 -10.99
N LEU A 284 21.30 19.10 -12.31
CA LEU A 284 22.45 18.47 -12.96
C LEU A 284 23.65 19.42 -13.12
N ASN A 285 23.57 20.64 -12.56
CA ASN A 285 24.55 21.71 -12.73
C ASN A 285 24.85 22.05 -14.20
N LEU A 286 23.88 21.83 -15.09
CA LEU A 286 24.00 22.17 -16.52
C LEU A 286 23.71 23.66 -16.76
N GLN A 287 22.96 24.29 -15.87
CA GLN A 287 22.63 25.73 -15.88
C GLN A 287 22.48 26.24 -14.45
N ASP A 288 23.16 27.33 -14.08
CA ASP A 288 22.95 28.00 -12.80
C ASP A 288 21.82 29.04 -12.90
N ASP A 289 20.73 28.80 -12.18
CA ASP A 289 19.63 29.77 -12.03
C ASP A 289 19.20 29.91 -10.56
N PRO A 290 20.01 30.57 -9.71
CA PRO A 290 19.77 30.61 -8.26
C PRO A 290 18.51 31.37 -7.86
N ASN A 291 18.04 32.30 -8.69
CA ASN A 291 16.87 33.13 -8.41
C ASN A 291 15.61 32.68 -9.15
N GLY A 292 15.73 31.75 -10.11
CA GLY A 292 14.62 31.16 -10.85
C GLY A 292 14.40 29.70 -10.49
N SER A 293 14.66 28.79 -11.43
CA SER A 293 14.34 27.36 -11.28
C SER A 293 15.12 26.65 -10.16
N GLY A 294 16.26 27.20 -9.74
CA GLY A 294 17.09 26.65 -8.65
C GLY A 294 16.80 27.22 -7.27
N TYR A 295 15.94 28.24 -7.18
CA TYR A 295 15.71 28.98 -5.95
C TYR A 295 15.34 28.07 -4.78
N SER A 296 14.27 27.26 -4.93
CA SER A 296 13.84 26.35 -3.86
C SER A 296 14.88 25.29 -3.48
N ASN A 297 15.67 24.78 -4.45
CA ASN A 297 16.73 23.82 -4.18
C ASN A 297 17.85 24.46 -3.34
N ASN A 298 18.29 25.65 -3.72
CA ASN A 298 19.33 26.38 -3.01
C ASN A 298 18.87 26.80 -1.61
N SER A 299 17.63 27.25 -1.45
CA SER A 299 17.08 27.61 -0.13
C SER A 299 17.01 26.41 0.81
N ILE A 300 16.62 25.22 0.33
CA ILE A 300 16.64 23.98 1.14
C ILE A 300 18.07 23.69 1.62
N ILE A 301 19.07 23.80 0.74
CA ILE A 301 20.47 23.56 1.08
C ILE A 301 20.98 24.57 2.11
N GLU A 302 20.65 25.85 1.95
CA GLU A 302 21.05 26.92 2.86
C GLU A 302 20.46 26.72 4.27
N VAL A 303 19.18 26.35 4.35
CA VAL A 303 18.52 26.04 5.62
C VAL A 303 19.22 24.88 6.29
N ILE A 304 19.36 23.76 5.60
CA ILE A 304 19.98 22.55 6.17
C ILE A 304 21.44 22.80 6.62
N ARG A 305 22.17 23.66 5.91
CA ARG A 305 23.52 24.08 6.31
C ARG A 305 23.52 24.95 7.57
N SER A 306 22.53 25.81 7.74
CA SER A 306 22.43 26.72 8.88
C SER A 306 21.84 26.08 10.14
N SER A 307 21.09 24.98 10.06
CA SER A 307 20.38 24.38 11.20
C SER A 307 21.27 23.73 12.27
N GLY A 308 22.51 23.35 11.96
CA GLY A 308 23.41 22.67 12.92
C GLY A 308 22.83 21.36 13.50
N TRP A 309 23.46 20.83 14.57
CA TRP A 309 23.08 19.54 15.16
C TRP A 309 21.77 19.56 15.96
N TRP A 310 21.41 20.73 16.50
CA TRP A 310 20.30 20.92 17.45
C TRP A 310 19.17 21.81 16.92
N GLY A 311 19.30 22.32 15.69
CA GLY A 311 18.28 23.14 15.05
C GLY A 311 18.30 24.59 15.52
N ASN A 312 17.44 25.38 14.90
CA ASN A 312 17.19 26.78 15.22
C ASN A 312 16.11 26.95 16.30
N GLY A 313 15.46 25.85 16.73
CA GLY A 313 14.46 25.83 17.78
C GLY A 313 13.03 26.02 17.29
N VAL A 314 12.07 25.77 18.19
CA VAL A 314 10.62 25.76 17.88
C VAL A 314 10.03 27.14 17.56
N ASN A 315 10.74 28.22 17.90
CA ASN A 315 10.33 29.60 17.64
C ASN A 315 10.91 30.13 16.31
N THR A 316 11.35 29.24 15.41
CA THR A 316 11.90 29.64 14.11
C THR A 316 10.79 30.25 13.25
N THR A 317 10.96 31.51 12.85
CA THR A 317 10.00 32.21 11.99
C THR A 317 10.06 31.68 10.55
N PHE A 318 8.90 31.39 9.97
CA PHE A 318 8.76 30.99 8.56
C PHE A 318 8.27 32.18 7.74
N ASP A 319 9.21 32.95 7.21
CA ASP A 319 8.96 34.07 6.31
C ASP A 319 8.55 33.61 4.90
N MET A 320 8.27 34.56 4.01
CA MET A 320 7.82 34.28 2.64
C MET A 320 8.76 33.30 1.89
N PHE A 321 10.07 33.33 2.15
CA PHE A 321 11.03 32.42 1.53
C PHE A 321 10.92 30.99 2.09
N LYS A 322 10.65 30.86 3.40
CA LYS A 322 10.45 29.57 4.07
C LYS A 322 9.03 29.01 4.00
N THR A 323 8.04 29.79 3.54
CA THR A 323 6.63 29.34 3.43
C THR A 323 6.45 28.09 2.58
N SER A 324 7.33 27.80 1.63
CA SER A 324 7.22 26.58 0.82
C SER A 324 7.61 25.29 1.57
N TYR A 325 8.22 25.42 2.75
CA TYR A 325 8.86 24.30 3.47
C TYR A 325 7.88 23.33 4.12
N TYR A 326 6.61 23.69 4.30
CA TYR A 326 5.60 22.73 4.78
C TYR A 326 5.39 21.55 3.81
N ASN A 327 5.79 21.70 2.53
CA ASN A 327 5.81 20.61 1.56
C ASN A 327 7.04 19.68 1.71
N TYR A 328 8.02 20.07 2.52
CA TYR A 328 9.27 19.34 2.77
C TYR A 328 9.47 19.12 4.28
N PRO A 329 8.65 18.25 4.91
CA PRO A 329 8.65 18.08 6.36
C PRO A 329 10.02 17.63 6.92
N GLY A 330 10.85 16.95 6.12
CA GLY A 330 12.22 16.61 6.51
C GLY A 330 13.14 17.83 6.65
N VAL A 331 13.00 18.83 5.76
CA VAL A 331 13.73 20.10 5.86
C VAL A 331 13.26 20.88 7.07
N LEU A 332 11.94 20.98 7.27
CA LEU A 332 11.33 21.63 8.42
C LEU A 332 11.78 20.99 9.75
N LEU A 333 11.84 19.66 9.82
CA LEU A 333 12.32 18.94 11.00
C LEU A 333 13.79 19.28 11.30
N ILE A 334 14.64 19.32 10.28
CA ILE A 334 16.05 19.66 10.44
C ILE A 334 16.21 21.13 10.83
N ASP A 335 15.43 22.05 10.26
CA ASP A 335 15.47 23.48 10.61
C ASP A 335 15.16 23.69 12.10
N VAL A 336 14.12 23.01 12.60
CA VAL A 336 13.64 23.20 13.97
C VAL A 336 14.47 22.42 15.00
N PHE A 337 14.78 21.15 14.74
CA PHE A 337 15.38 20.22 15.73
C PHE A 337 16.80 19.76 15.38
N GLY A 338 17.32 20.14 14.21
CA GLY A 338 18.68 19.87 13.78
C GLY A 338 18.89 18.51 13.12
N TRP A 339 20.15 18.28 12.72
CA TRP A 339 20.58 17.05 12.05
C TRP A 339 20.34 15.78 12.88
N SER A 340 20.39 15.87 14.21
CA SER A 340 20.13 14.74 15.09
C SER A 340 18.72 14.17 14.91
N ALA A 341 17.70 15.04 14.85
CA ALA A 341 16.32 14.67 14.58
C ALA A 341 16.14 14.15 13.13
N GLY A 342 16.82 14.75 12.16
CA GLY A 342 16.83 14.28 10.77
C GLY A 342 17.36 12.85 10.63
N ILE A 343 18.48 12.53 11.29
CA ILE A 343 19.06 11.17 11.31
C ILE A 343 18.12 10.20 12.04
N LEU A 344 17.54 10.59 13.18
CA LEU A 344 16.58 9.76 13.90
C LEU A 344 15.36 9.43 13.02
N LEU A 345 14.83 10.41 12.31
CA LEU A 345 13.74 10.20 11.35
C LEU A 345 14.15 9.22 10.26
N LEU A 346 15.33 9.41 9.66
CA LEU A 346 15.86 8.51 8.63
C LEU A 346 15.96 7.06 9.13
N VAL A 347 16.51 6.84 10.32
CA VAL A 347 16.61 5.51 10.93
C VAL A 347 15.23 4.92 11.19
N GLY A 348 14.31 5.70 11.75
CA GLY A 348 12.92 5.27 12.02
C GLY A 348 12.19 4.86 10.74
N ILE A 349 12.41 5.59 9.66
CA ILE A 349 11.85 5.30 8.34
C ILE A 349 12.44 4.04 7.72
N ILE A 350 13.76 3.88 7.74
CA ILE A 350 14.42 2.67 7.23
C ILE A 350 13.87 1.46 7.99
N TRP A 351 13.75 1.56 9.31
CA TRP A 351 13.14 0.52 10.13
C TRP A 351 11.68 0.26 9.78
N PHE A 352 10.89 1.31 9.52
CA PHE A 352 9.47 1.20 9.16
C PHE A 352 9.28 0.47 7.83
N VAL A 353 10.01 0.88 6.78
CA VAL A 353 9.99 0.21 5.46
C VAL A 353 10.53 -1.21 5.56
N ALA A 354 11.63 -1.44 6.27
CA ALA A 354 12.17 -2.78 6.48
C ALA A 354 11.18 -3.69 7.23
N SER A 355 10.40 -3.13 8.17
CA SER A 355 9.35 -3.87 8.88
C SER A 355 8.21 -4.28 7.95
N MET A 356 7.80 -3.41 7.01
CA MET A 356 6.84 -3.77 5.96
C MET A 356 7.39 -4.91 5.10
N VAL A 357 8.64 -4.80 4.63
CA VAL A 357 9.28 -5.85 3.80
C VAL A 357 9.34 -7.19 4.54
N LYS A 358 9.67 -7.19 5.84
CA LYS A 358 9.70 -8.40 6.69
C LYS A 358 8.32 -9.07 6.84
N THR A 359 7.21 -8.40 6.51
CA THR A 359 5.89 -9.03 6.52
C THR A 359 5.66 -9.97 5.33
N LEU A 360 6.24 -9.70 4.15
CA LEU A 360 6.02 -10.47 2.91
C LEU A 360 6.19 -11.98 3.06
N PRO A 361 7.32 -12.51 3.58
CA PRO A 361 7.52 -13.96 3.65
C PRO A 361 6.53 -14.67 4.58
N ARG A 362 5.86 -13.92 5.48
CA ARG A 362 4.89 -14.46 6.44
C ARG A 362 3.48 -14.58 5.88
N ILE A 363 3.19 -13.96 4.74
CA ILE A 363 1.89 -14.03 4.09
C ILE A 363 1.87 -15.27 3.21
N ARG A 364 0.81 -16.08 3.24
CA ARG A 364 0.71 -17.31 2.44
C ARG A 364 0.06 -17.09 1.07
N ASP A 365 -0.95 -16.23 1.04
CA ASP A 365 -1.71 -15.91 -0.17
C ASP A 365 -0.94 -14.99 -1.12
N ASP A 366 -0.94 -15.36 -2.40
CA ASP A 366 -0.23 -14.64 -3.45
C ASP A 366 -0.85 -13.29 -3.76
N PHE A 367 -2.19 -13.18 -3.67
CA PHE A 367 -2.86 -11.89 -3.86
C PHE A 367 -2.55 -10.93 -2.71
N GLY A 368 -2.58 -11.39 -1.45
CA GLY A 368 -2.16 -10.64 -0.28
C GLY A 368 -0.70 -10.19 -0.35
N ARG A 369 0.22 -11.07 -0.78
CA ARG A 369 1.63 -10.70 -1.02
C ARG A 369 1.76 -9.60 -2.07
N MET A 370 1.04 -9.72 -3.18
CA MET A 370 1.05 -8.74 -4.26
C MET A 370 0.63 -7.35 -3.76
N ILE A 371 -0.46 -7.27 -2.98
CA ILE A 371 -0.92 -6.00 -2.41
C ILE A 371 0.16 -5.38 -1.51
N ILE A 372 0.78 -6.19 -0.64
CA ILE A 372 1.80 -5.67 0.28
C ILE A 372 3.05 -5.20 -0.48
N VAL A 373 3.48 -5.91 -1.52
CA VAL A 373 4.56 -5.47 -2.42
C VAL A 373 4.20 -4.11 -3.01
N SER A 374 2.98 -3.96 -3.53
CA SER A 374 2.52 -2.70 -4.10
C SER A 374 2.55 -1.55 -3.10
N ILE A 375 2.00 -1.78 -1.90
CA ILE A 375 1.93 -0.75 -0.87
C ILE A 375 3.34 -0.35 -0.41
N THR A 376 4.18 -1.35 -0.15
CA THR A 376 5.55 -1.14 0.35
C THR A 376 6.41 -0.41 -0.68
N ALA A 377 6.29 -0.78 -1.97
CA ALA A 377 7.05 -0.15 -3.04
C ALA A 377 6.68 1.33 -3.24
N VAL A 378 5.39 1.67 -3.24
CA VAL A 378 4.96 3.07 -3.36
C VAL A 378 5.43 3.90 -2.16
N PHE A 379 5.25 3.41 -0.93
CA PHE A 379 5.77 4.10 0.26
C PHE A 379 7.29 4.28 0.19
N ALA A 380 8.04 3.24 -0.17
CA ALA A 380 9.48 3.31 -0.29
C ALA A 380 9.92 4.34 -1.34
N LEU A 381 9.29 4.35 -2.52
CA LEU A 381 9.59 5.31 -3.58
C LEU A 381 9.31 6.75 -3.14
N GLN A 382 8.15 7.01 -2.52
CA GLN A 382 7.78 8.34 -2.03
C GLN A 382 8.75 8.81 -0.95
N ILE A 383 9.03 7.97 0.05
CA ILE A 383 9.95 8.27 1.14
C ILE A 383 11.37 8.54 0.62
N ILE A 384 11.91 7.66 -0.23
CA ILE A 384 13.27 7.81 -0.76
C ILE A 384 13.36 9.11 -1.55
N TYR A 385 12.36 9.42 -2.38
CA TYR A 385 12.35 10.66 -3.15
C TYR A 385 12.22 11.88 -2.26
N SER A 386 11.32 11.86 -1.26
CA SER A 386 11.17 12.96 -0.31
C SER A 386 12.44 13.22 0.50
N LEU A 387 13.19 12.17 0.87
CA LEU A 387 14.50 12.30 1.49
C LEU A 387 15.56 12.78 0.49
N ALA A 388 15.52 12.36 -0.77
CA ALA A 388 16.42 12.87 -1.79
C ALA A 388 16.21 14.38 -2.01
N MET A 389 14.95 14.86 -1.97
CA MET A 389 14.63 16.28 -2.09
C MET A 389 15.25 17.12 -0.96
N THR A 390 15.42 16.59 0.24
CA THR A 390 16.09 17.33 1.32
C THR A 390 17.57 17.58 1.03
N THR A 391 18.20 16.80 0.15
CA THR A 391 19.60 17.04 -0.24
C THR A 391 19.77 18.24 -1.17
N GLY A 392 18.68 18.73 -1.77
CA GLY A 392 18.70 19.75 -2.83
C GLY A 392 19.29 19.27 -4.17
N LYS A 393 19.71 17.99 -4.27
CA LYS A 393 20.35 17.39 -5.46
C LYS A 393 19.40 16.61 -6.36
N VAL A 394 18.10 16.72 -6.16
CA VAL A 394 17.09 16.17 -7.06
C VAL A 394 16.07 17.26 -7.40
N PRO A 395 15.37 17.17 -8.55
CA PRO A 395 14.31 18.11 -8.86
C PRO A 395 13.24 18.11 -7.77
N ILE A 396 12.78 19.29 -7.41
CA ILE A 396 11.68 19.41 -6.45
C ILE A 396 10.38 19.06 -7.17
N LEU A 397 9.78 17.94 -6.76
CA LEU A 397 8.51 17.42 -7.26
C LEU A 397 7.45 17.45 -6.15
N SER A 398 6.16 17.50 -6.54
CA SER A 398 5.04 17.40 -5.61
C SER A 398 4.80 15.95 -5.13
N ILE A 399 5.86 15.28 -4.66
CA ILE A 399 5.79 13.97 -4.02
C ILE A 399 5.61 14.20 -2.52
N SER A 400 4.47 13.75 -2.01
CA SER A 400 4.17 13.83 -0.59
C SER A 400 5.03 12.86 0.21
N PHE A 401 5.50 13.31 1.37
CA PHE A 401 6.17 12.45 2.35
C PHE A 401 5.11 11.62 3.08
N PRO A 402 5.10 10.28 2.96
CA PRO A 402 4.02 9.49 3.55
C PRO A 402 3.88 9.69 5.04
N PHE A 403 2.64 9.84 5.53
CA PHE A 403 2.26 10.08 6.93
C PHE A 403 2.72 11.40 7.56
N ILE A 404 3.78 12.04 7.04
CA ILE A 404 4.36 13.28 7.60
C ILE A 404 3.95 14.52 6.80
N GLY A 405 3.87 14.40 5.48
CA GLY A 405 3.56 15.51 4.59
C GLY A 405 2.15 16.05 4.80
N TYR A 406 1.95 17.33 4.52
CA TYR A 406 0.64 17.96 4.54
C TYR A 406 -0.20 17.59 3.31
N GLY A 407 -1.48 17.27 3.51
CA GLY A 407 -2.49 17.24 2.46
C GLY A 407 -3.41 16.03 2.49
N ASN A 408 -4.30 15.96 1.49
CA ASN A 408 -5.31 14.92 1.37
C ASN A 408 -4.75 13.51 1.13
N HIS A 409 -3.51 13.39 0.66
CA HIS A 409 -2.83 12.11 0.44
C HIS A 409 -2.76 11.25 1.71
N LEU A 410 -2.75 11.87 2.90
CA LEU A 410 -2.75 11.16 4.18
C LEU A 410 -3.89 10.15 4.29
N MET A 411 -5.08 10.48 3.77
CA MET A 411 -6.22 9.57 3.77
C MET A 411 -5.87 8.24 3.08
N PHE A 412 -5.18 8.31 1.95
CA PHE A 412 -4.74 7.14 1.19
C PHE A 412 -3.59 6.42 1.90
N ASP A 413 -2.62 7.14 2.46
CA ASP A 413 -1.50 6.53 3.19
C ASP A 413 -2.00 5.67 4.37
N TYR A 414 -2.86 6.24 5.21
CA TYR A 414 -3.46 5.53 6.33
C TYR A 414 -4.35 4.37 5.87
N ALA A 415 -5.15 4.55 4.80
CA ALA A 415 -5.96 3.48 4.24
C ALA A 415 -5.12 2.30 3.74
N MET A 416 -4.03 2.57 3.03
CA MET A 416 -3.14 1.55 2.48
C MET A 416 -2.38 0.82 3.59
N LEU A 417 -1.91 1.55 4.60
CA LEU A 417 -1.32 0.91 5.77
C LEU A 417 -2.33 0.03 6.52
N GLY A 418 -3.58 0.48 6.64
CA GLY A 418 -4.68 -0.30 7.20
C GLY A 418 -4.93 -1.59 6.43
N LEU A 419 -4.89 -1.53 5.09
CA LEU A 419 -5.04 -2.69 4.22
C LEU A 419 -3.87 -3.69 4.41
N LEU A 420 -2.62 -3.20 4.48
CA LEU A 420 -1.43 -4.02 4.77
C LEU A 420 -1.57 -4.71 6.13
N LEU A 421 -1.96 -3.98 7.17
CA LEU A 421 -2.18 -4.54 8.50
C LEU A 421 -3.33 -5.54 8.52
N GLY A 422 -4.42 -5.29 7.78
CA GLY A 422 -5.54 -6.20 7.62
C GLY A 422 -5.16 -7.53 6.96
N ILE A 423 -4.28 -7.49 5.96
CA ILE A 423 -3.70 -8.69 5.32
C ILE A 423 -2.80 -9.43 6.32
N TYR A 424 -1.88 -8.74 6.98
CA TYR A 424 -1.00 -9.34 7.99
C TYR A 424 -1.79 -10.00 9.13
N ARG A 425 -2.90 -9.36 9.54
CA ARG A 425 -3.78 -9.87 10.58
C ARG A 425 -4.38 -11.23 10.25
N ARG A 426 -4.69 -11.47 8.97
CA ARG A 426 -5.29 -12.71 8.46
C ARG A 426 -4.27 -13.75 7.97
N LYS A 427 -2.97 -13.54 8.17
CA LYS A 427 -1.94 -14.44 7.64
C LYS A 427 -2.08 -15.90 8.10
N ASP A 428 -2.61 -16.10 9.31
CA ASP A 428 -2.77 -17.40 9.95
C ASP A 428 -4.21 -17.97 9.79
N THR A 429 -5.12 -17.24 9.13
CA THR A 429 -6.52 -17.66 8.91
C THR A 429 -6.80 -18.17 7.49
N ILE A 430 -5.81 -18.12 6.61
CA ILE A 430 -5.92 -18.65 5.24
C ILE A 430 -5.66 -20.15 5.31
N SER A 431 -6.75 -20.92 5.13
CA SER A 431 -6.81 -22.38 5.22
C SER A 431 -5.76 -23.09 4.37
N LYS A 432 -5.30 -24.24 4.90
CA LYS A 432 -4.44 -25.24 4.27
C LYS A 432 -4.96 -25.80 2.95
N ARG A 433 -6.18 -25.49 2.51
CA ARG A 433 -6.70 -25.90 1.20
C ARG A 433 -5.81 -25.45 0.03
N ASN A 434 -5.13 -24.31 0.17
CA ASN A 434 -4.12 -23.89 -0.80
C ASN A 434 -2.78 -24.65 -0.68
N GLU A 435 -2.45 -25.21 0.49
CA GLU A 435 -1.29 -26.09 0.68
C GLU A 435 -1.54 -27.46 0.04
N GLU A 436 -2.73 -28.04 0.19
CA GLU A 436 -3.08 -29.30 -0.49
C GLU A 436 -3.18 -29.15 -2.01
N ILE A 437 -3.76 -28.04 -2.50
CA ILE A 437 -3.76 -27.74 -3.94
C ILE A 437 -2.33 -27.51 -4.44
N ARG A 438 -1.48 -26.78 -3.69
CA ARG A 438 -0.07 -26.59 -4.07
C ARG A 438 0.72 -27.89 -4.03
N GLN A 439 0.54 -28.73 -3.02
CA GLN A 439 1.20 -30.04 -2.92
C GLN A 439 0.70 -30.99 -4.01
N LYS A 440 -0.59 -30.96 -4.38
CA LYS A 440 -1.12 -31.75 -5.52
C LYS A 440 -0.63 -31.24 -6.87
N VAL A 441 -0.47 -29.94 -7.05
CA VAL A 441 0.09 -29.35 -8.27
C VAL A 441 1.60 -29.60 -8.38
N ASP A 442 2.34 -29.45 -7.29
CA ASP A 442 3.80 -29.72 -7.25
C ASP A 442 4.13 -31.23 -7.31
N ALA A 443 3.17 -32.11 -7.00
CA ALA A 443 3.31 -33.56 -7.09
C ALA A 443 2.81 -34.15 -8.42
N ASP A 444 2.26 -33.34 -9.34
CA ASP A 444 1.83 -33.80 -10.67
C ASP A 444 3.01 -33.76 -11.66
N PRO A 445 3.54 -34.93 -12.11
CA PRO A 445 4.69 -35.00 -13.02
C PRO A 445 4.43 -34.37 -14.39
N MET A 446 3.16 -34.06 -14.72
CA MET A 446 2.76 -33.46 -16.00
C MET A 446 2.96 -31.93 -16.04
N THR A 447 3.31 -31.29 -14.92
CA THR A 447 3.57 -29.84 -14.84
C THR A 447 5.04 -29.47 -14.65
N SER A 448 5.93 -30.46 -14.50
CA SER A 448 7.37 -30.28 -14.32
C SER A 448 8.19 -30.45 -15.60
N SER A 449 7.59 -30.26 -16.79
CA SER A 449 8.27 -30.30 -18.09
C SER A 449 8.36 -28.93 -18.74
#